data_AF-A0A3B9XZZ4-F1
#
_entry.id   AF-A0A3B9XZZ4-F1
#
_cell.length_a   1.000
_cell.length_b   1.000
_cell.length_c   1.000
_cell.angle_alpha   90.00
_cell.angle_beta   90.00
_cell.angle_gamma   90.00
#
_symmetry.space_group_name_H-M   'P 1'
#
loop_
_entity.id
_entity.type
_entity.pdbx_description
1 polymer ?
#
loop_
_entity_poly.entity_id
_entity_poly.type
_entity_poly.pdbx_seq_one_letter_code
_entity_poly.pdbx_strand_id
1 'polypeptide(L)'
;LALAEEAERQQFGGEQALWLERLEQEDKNPRAALQWLSEQHQTELSLRLSGSLYWFWTVRGHINEGHLWLEKALAESEGTTAPVYSRDDPRGRP
;
A
#
# COMPACT_ATOMS: atom_id res chain seq x y z
N LEU A 1 2.78 9.96 -2.08
CA LEU A 1 1.36 9.59 -1.91
C LEU A 1 0.45 10.36 -2.86
N ALA A 2 0.36 11.69 -2.75
CA ALA A 2 -0.52 12.50 -3.61
C ALA A 2 -0.35 12.24 -5.12
N LEU A 3 0.88 12.08 -5.60
CA LEU A 3 1.14 11.74 -7.01
C LEU A 3 0.60 10.37 -7.42
N ALA A 4 0.77 9.35 -6.57
CA ALA A 4 0.26 8.01 -6.83
C ALA A 4 -1.27 7.97 -6.83
N GLU A 5 -1.91 8.68 -5.90
CA GLU A 5 -3.36 8.80 -5.84
C GLU A 5 -3.94 9.57 -7.04
N GLU A 6 -3.24 10.58 -7.55
CA GLU A 6 -3.65 11.29 -8.77
C GLU A 6 -3.45 10.42 -10.03
N ALA A 7 -2.35 9.68 -10.10
CA ALA A 7 -2.11 8.75 -11.19
C ALA A 7 -3.17 7.64 -11.24
N GLU A 8 -3.59 7.10 -10.07
CA GLU A 8 -4.67 6.13 -9.96
C GLU A 8 -6.01 6.69 -10.47
N ARG A 9 -6.33 7.96 -10.17
CA ARG A 9 -7.55 8.60 -10.71
C ARG A 9 -7.53 8.67 -12.23
N GLN A 10 -6.35 8.87 -12.80
CA GLN A 10 -6.15 9.01 -14.24
C GLN A 10 -5.89 7.68 -14.95
N GLN A 11 -6.02 6.55 -14.24
CA GLN A 11 -5.74 5.22 -14.77
C GLN A 11 -6.61 4.83 -15.97
N PHE A 12 -7.83 5.38 -16.03
CA PHE A 12 -8.81 5.17 -17.11
C PHE A 12 -8.95 6.42 -18.02
N GLY A 13 -8.11 7.44 -17.81
CA GLY A 13 -8.11 8.69 -18.56
C GLY A 13 -7.19 8.64 -19.78
N GLY A 14 -7.37 9.59 -20.70
CA GLY A 14 -6.51 9.75 -21.88
C GLY A 14 -5.06 10.13 -21.55
N GLU A 15 -4.80 10.59 -20.32
CA GLU A 15 -3.46 10.98 -19.85
C GLU A 15 -2.71 9.85 -19.13
N GLN A 16 -3.21 8.61 -19.16
CA GLN A 16 -2.57 7.46 -18.50
C GLN A 16 -1.06 7.38 -18.77
N ALA A 17 -0.62 7.55 -20.03
CA ALA A 17 0.79 7.46 -20.39
C ALA A 17 1.66 8.55 -19.73
N LEU A 18 1.13 9.78 -19.63
CA LEU A 18 1.80 10.90 -18.97
C LEU A 18 1.99 10.63 -17.48
N TRP A 19 0.96 10.08 -16.82
CA TRP A 19 1.01 9.75 -15.40
C TRP A 19 1.95 8.59 -15.10
N LEU A 20 2.03 7.59 -15.99
CA LEU A 20 3.02 6.53 -15.89
C LEU A 20 4.44 7.07 -16.00
N GLU A 21 4.73 7.89 -17.01
CA GLU A 21 6.04 8.51 -17.19
C GLU A 21 6.42 9.39 -15.99
N ARG A 22 5.46 10.16 -15.47
CA ARG A 22 5.67 11.00 -14.29
C ARG A 22 5.96 10.18 -13.03
N LEU A 23 5.30 9.04 -12.84
CA LEU A 23 5.60 8.12 -11.73
C LEU A 23 6.98 7.49 -11.85
N GLU A 24 7.50 7.30 -13.06
CA GLU A 24 8.86 6.80 -13.28
C GLU A 24 9.93 7.87 -13.07
N GLN A 25 9.64 9.10 -13.45
CA GLN A 25 10.53 10.24 -13.28
C GLN A 25 10.51 10.80 -11.86
N GLU A 26 9.61 10.32 -10.99
CA GLU A 26 9.59 10.72 -9.59
C GLU A 26 10.92 10.30 -8.93
N ASP A 27 11.77 11.30 -8.62
CA ASP A 27 13.08 11.13 -7.98
C ASP A 27 13.02 10.23 -6.74
N LYS A 28 11.88 10.23 -6.05
CA LYS A 28 11.57 9.32 -4.97
C LYS A 28 10.97 8.05 -5.57
N ASN A 29 11.85 7.09 -5.88
CA ASN A 29 11.43 5.77 -6.33
C ASN A 29 10.27 5.27 -5.43
N PRO A 30 9.10 4.93 -6.00
CA PRO A 30 7.94 4.50 -5.21
C PRO A 30 8.24 3.33 -4.26
N ARG A 31 9.22 2.48 -4.61
CA ARG A 31 9.74 1.40 -3.76
C ARG A 31 10.42 1.92 -2.50
N ALA A 32 11.21 2.98 -2.62
CA ALA A 32 11.89 3.62 -1.49
C ALA A 32 10.87 4.30 -0.55
N ALA A 33 9.79 4.87 -1.11
CA ALA A 33 8.71 5.43 -0.31
C ALA A 33 7.97 4.34 0.49
N LEU A 34 7.69 3.18 -0.12
CA LEU A 34 7.08 2.03 0.57
C LEU A 34 7.99 1.45 1.64
N GLN A 35 9.29 1.31 1.35
CA GLN A 35 10.27 0.87 2.33
C GLN A 35 10.30 1.82 3.54
N TRP A 36 10.37 3.13 3.29
CA TRP A 36 10.39 4.12 4.37
C TRP A 36 9.10 4.07 5.22
N LEU A 37 7.92 3.93 4.59
CA LEU A 37 6.66 3.81 5.32
C LEU A 37 6.59 2.55 6.18
N SER A 38 7.10 1.43 5.67
CA SER A 38 7.23 0.16 6.39
C SER A 38 8.18 0.28 7.58
N GLU A 39 9.35 0.92 7.40
CA GLU A 39 10.32 1.20 8.49
C GLU A 39 9.75 2.13 9.57
N GLN A 40 8.84 3.04 9.21
CA GLN A 40 8.17 3.94 10.15
C GLN A 40 6.89 3.35 10.77
N HIS A 41 6.57 2.08 10.48
CA HIS A 41 5.31 1.44 10.89
C HIS A 41 4.06 2.25 10.51
N GLN A 42 4.13 3.01 9.40
CA GLN A 42 3.01 3.78 8.86
C GLN A 42 2.15 2.90 7.95
N THR A 43 1.55 1.87 8.54
CA THR A 43 0.84 0.80 7.84
C THR A 43 -0.29 1.31 6.94
N GLU A 44 -1.11 2.24 7.43
CA GLU A 44 -2.21 2.81 6.63
C GLU A 44 -1.71 3.53 5.37
N LEU A 45 -0.62 4.29 5.50
CA LEU A 45 -0.01 4.98 4.36
C LEU A 45 0.66 3.99 3.40
N SER A 46 1.27 2.93 3.92
CA SER A 46 1.86 1.84 3.13
C SER A 46 0.79 1.12 2.30
N LEU A 47 -0.36 0.80 2.90
CA LEU A 47 -1.53 0.22 2.22
C LEU A 47 -2.10 1.14 1.14
N ARG A 48 -2.32 2.42 1.46
CA ARG A 48 -2.82 3.39 0.48
C ARG A 48 -1.87 3.56 -0.70
N LEU A 49 -0.57 3.70 -0.41
CA LEU A 49 0.44 3.89 -1.44
C LEU A 49 0.59 2.65 -2.33
N SER A 50 0.63 1.45 -1.74
CA SER A 50 0.72 0.19 -2.47
C SER A 50 -0.52 -0.08 -3.33
N GLY A 51 -1.71 0.26 -2.84
CA GLY A 51 -2.96 0.20 -3.60
C GLY A 51 -2.94 1.11 -4.83
N SER A 52 -2.60 2.40 -4.66
CA SER A 52 -2.55 3.35 -5.78
C SER A 52 -1.45 3.03 -6.81
N LEU A 53 -0.36 2.39 -6.40
CA LEU A 53 0.72 1.96 -7.30
C LEU A 53 0.47 0.60 -7.97
N TYR A 54 -0.54 -0.16 -7.52
CA TYR A 54 -0.87 -1.48 -8.07
C TYR A 54 -1.08 -1.45 -9.59
N TRP A 55 -1.83 -0.46 -10.06
CA TRP A 55 -2.08 -0.26 -11.49
C TRP A 55 -0.78 0.05 -12.25
N PHE A 56 0.08 0.92 -11.70
CA PHE A 56 1.37 1.27 -12.31
C PHE A 56 2.22 0.02 -12.53
N TRP A 57 2.37 -0.83 -11.51
CA TRP A 57 3.12 -2.08 -11.64
C TRP A 57 2.47 -3.06 -12.62
N THR A 58 1.14 -3.10 -12.67
CA THR A 58 0.41 -3.95 -13.62
C THR A 58 0.71 -3.54 -15.07
N VAL A 59 0.65 -2.24 -15.38
CA VAL A 59 0.90 -1.74 -16.75
C VAL A 59 2.38 -1.88 -17.14
N ARG A 60 3.31 -1.75 -16.18
CA ARG A 60 4.75 -1.92 -16.44
C ARG A 60 5.23 -3.37 -16.41
N GLY A 61 4.36 -4.34 -16.14
CA GLY A 61 4.70 -5.76 -16.08
C GLY A 61 5.41 -6.19 -14.80
N HIS A 62 5.39 -5.37 -13.75
CA HIS A 62 5.99 -5.62 -12.44
C HIS A 62 4.99 -6.17 -11.42
N ILE A 63 4.05 -7.01 -11.87
CA ILE A 63 2.92 -7.50 -11.05
C ILE A 63 3.39 -8.18 -9.76
N ASN A 64 4.40 -9.04 -9.85
CA ASN A 64 4.96 -9.75 -8.68
C ASN A 64 5.49 -8.78 -7.63
N GLU A 65 6.11 -7.68 -8.05
CA GLU A 65 6.61 -6.67 -7.12
C GLU A 65 5.48 -5.92 -6.43
N GLY A 66 4.45 -5.55 -7.18
CA GLY A 66 3.26 -4.93 -6.58
C GLY A 66 2.56 -5.85 -5.58
N HIS A 67 2.47 -7.14 -5.88
CA HIS A 67 1.95 -8.16 -4.96
C HIS A 67 2.77 -8.24 -3.68
N LEU A 68 4.10 -8.32 -3.78
CA LEU A 68 4.97 -8.38 -2.60
C LEU A 68 4.80 -7.15 -1.68
N TRP A 69 4.69 -5.95 -2.25
CA TRP A 69 4.49 -4.75 -1.44
C TRP A 69 3.10 -4.70 -0.79
N LEU A 70 2.06 -5.15 -1.51
CA LEU A 70 0.70 -5.23 -0.97
C LEU A 70 0.60 -6.28 0.15
N GLU A 71 1.16 -7.47 -0.05
CA GLU A 71 1.23 -8.54 0.95
C GLU A 71 1.97 -8.08 2.21
N LYS A 72 3.10 -7.37 2.04
CA LYS A 72 3.86 -6.83 3.16
C LYS A 72 3.04 -5.80 3.95
N ALA A 73 2.40 -4.85 3.27
CA ALA A 73 1.58 -3.84 3.91
C ALA A 73 0.34 -4.45 4.61
N LEU A 74 -0.25 -5.51 4.04
CA LEU A 74 -1.35 -6.26 4.65
C LEU A 74 -0.89 -7.02 5.90
N ALA A 75 0.25 -7.73 5.84
CA ALA A 75 0.80 -8.43 6.99
C ALA A 75 1.15 -7.47 8.15
N GLU A 76 1.63 -6.27 7.85
CA GLU A 76 1.86 -5.20 8.83
C GLU A 76 0.54 -4.68 9.45
N SER A 77 -0.56 -4.71 8.70
CA SER A 77 -1.90 -4.32 9.19
C SER A 77 -2.52 -5.40 10.05
N GLU A 78 -2.39 -6.66 9.66
CA GLU A 78 -2.88 -7.81 10.43
C GLU A 78 -2.05 -8.05 11.70
N GLY A 79 -0.76 -7.70 11.69
CA GLY A 79 0.07 -7.63 12.89
C GLY A 79 -0.32 -6.50 13.86
N THR A 80 -1.11 -5.52 13.40
CA THR A 80 -1.65 -4.41 14.21
C THR A 80 -3.04 -4.71 14.77
N THR A 81 -3.77 -5.69 14.21
CA THR A 81 -4.86 -6.32 14.96
C THR A 81 -4.25 -7.07 16.13
N ALA A 82 -4.24 -6.41 17.29
CA ALA A 82 -4.01 -7.04 18.58
C ALA A 82 -4.69 -8.42 18.59
N PRO A 83 -4.04 -9.46 19.13
CA PRO A 83 -4.63 -10.79 19.16
C PRO A 83 -6.04 -10.65 19.75
N VAL A 84 -7.04 -11.07 18.99
CA VAL A 84 -8.42 -11.21 19.46
C VAL A 84 -8.43 -12.39 20.45
N TYR A 85 -7.86 -12.15 21.62
CA TYR A 85 -8.10 -12.82 22.89
C TYR A 85 -8.35 -11.65 23.85
N SER A 86 -9.47 -11.50 24.55
CA SER A 86 -10.43 -12.47 25.00
C SER A 86 -11.73 -11.70 25.21
N ARG A 87 -12.85 -12.20 24.68
CA ARG A 87 -14.18 -11.79 25.15
C ARG A 87 -14.78 -12.89 26.01
N ASP A 88 -13.96 -13.44 26.89
CA ASP A 88 -14.39 -14.20 28.06
C ASP A 88 -13.51 -13.76 29.24
N ASP A 89 -13.86 -12.59 29.81
CA ASP A 89 -13.45 -12.12 31.13
C ASP A 89 -14.68 -12.26 32.07
N PRO A 90 -14.53 -12.41 33.40
CA PRO A 90 -15.09 -13.49 34.17
C PRO A 90 -16.27 -12.90 34.96
N ARG A 91 -16.76 -13.64 35.96
CA ARG A 91 -17.80 -13.27 36.94
C ARG A 91 -19.18 -13.80 36.58
N GLY A 92 -19.40 -15.01 37.09
CA GLY A 92 -20.71 -15.59 37.32
C GLY A 92 -20.63 -16.79 38.26
N ARG A 93 -19.90 -16.67 39.37
CA ARG A 93 -20.09 -17.53 40.57
C ARG A 93 -21.42 -17.16 41.25
N PRO A 94 -21.98 -17.95 42.18
CA PRO A 94 -21.38 -19.04 42.97
C PRO A 94 -21.65 -20.46 42.50
#